data_AF-A0A5J6XRU7-F1
#
_entry.id   AF-A0A5J6XRU7-F1
#
_cell.length_a   1.000
_cell.length_b   1.000
_cell.length_c   1.000
_cell.angle_alpha   90.00
_cell.angle_beta   90.00
_cell.angle_gamma   90.00
#
_symmetry.space_group_name_H-M   'P 1'
#
loop_
_entity.id
_entity.type
_entity.pdbx_description
1 polymer ?
#
loop_
_entity_poly.entity_id
_entity_poly.type
_entity_poly.pdbx_seq_one_letter_code
_entity_poly.pdbx_strand_id
1 'polypeptide(L)'
;MNNIKLAVLGSCATRDNFNSKFNPNYKEFYECILTQNQTSLISLMSSPLNYTENDIGDLTEYDRWNVETDFSKSFLTDLIKLEPSYLIIDFFADIHFGVISLATNQCITDNRWKLWKTPYYKSLIEKGAIERLAIIDHTEEYFLKWKQSVDKLFAFLKEKLPNCHVIIHKARNVNIFNDDGTLVDLATSGHVKKENVQLLNRYWDELDQYVIDHYHVSVIEINDKEYHTYKEHPWGPFYVHYTEDYYHNFLLKLHRIVCVNHIKDQAVNKILVDIFKHYDNLKNEQLSQNLLNEMKISGELQEIINMTKEENQKELEKYKKESIITFLKRKLRVKVKSGI
;
A
#
# COMPACT_ATOMS: atom_id res chain seq x y z
N MET A 1 -14.78 15.16 12.16
CA MET A 1 -14.10 13.91 12.55
C MET A 1 -12.86 13.79 11.69
N ASN A 2 -11.70 13.53 12.28
CA ASN A 2 -10.43 13.50 11.56
C ASN A 2 -10.26 12.16 10.83
N ASN A 3 -9.77 12.21 9.60
CA ASN A 3 -9.37 11.01 8.84
C ASN A 3 -8.28 10.25 9.59
N ILE A 4 -8.21 8.93 9.38
CA ILE A 4 -7.20 8.08 9.98
C ILE A 4 -5.87 8.36 9.29
N LYS A 5 -4.90 8.85 10.08
CA LYS A 5 -3.57 9.20 9.59
C LYS A 5 -2.72 7.95 9.45
N LEU A 6 -2.12 7.79 8.27
CA LEU A 6 -1.20 6.69 7.98
C LEU A 6 0.05 7.17 7.27
N ALA A 7 1.12 6.42 7.45
CA ALA A 7 2.38 6.57 6.73
C ALA A 7 2.68 5.31 5.91
N VAL A 8 3.41 5.47 4.81
CA VAL A 8 3.85 4.35 3.95
C VAL A 8 5.38 4.33 3.88
N LEU A 9 5.98 3.17 4.15
CA LEU A 9 7.39 2.87 3.87
C LEU A 9 7.44 1.73 2.87
N GLY A 10 7.61 2.02 1.58
CA GLY A 10 7.48 0.97 0.58
C GLY A 10 7.63 1.46 -0.84
N SER A 11 6.75 1.02 -1.73
CA SER A 11 6.81 1.30 -3.16
C SER A 11 5.46 1.76 -3.72
N CYS A 12 5.38 1.91 -5.04
CA CYS A 12 4.12 2.12 -5.75
C CYS A 12 3.08 1.03 -5.44
N ALA A 13 3.51 -0.21 -5.17
CA ALA A 13 2.62 -1.30 -4.79
C ALA A 13 1.75 -0.95 -3.56
N THR A 14 2.32 -0.24 -2.58
CA THR A 14 1.60 0.20 -1.37
C THR A 14 1.06 1.62 -1.50
N ARG A 15 1.91 2.56 -1.93
CA ARG A 15 1.58 3.98 -1.97
C ARG A 15 0.40 4.28 -2.89
N ASP A 16 0.31 3.60 -4.03
CA ASP A 16 -0.72 3.93 -5.03
C ASP A 16 -2.13 3.47 -4.61
N ASN A 17 -2.26 2.67 -3.55
CA ASN A 17 -3.56 2.43 -2.91
C ASN A 17 -4.16 3.71 -2.30
N PHE A 18 -3.33 4.73 -2.06
CA PHE A 18 -3.72 6.07 -1.61
C PHE A 18 -3.64 7.08 -2.76
N ASN A 19 -4.01 6.67 -3.97
CA ASN A 19 -4.11 7.52 -5.14
C ASN A 19 -5.56 7.53 -5.65
N SER A 20 -6.13 8.73 -5.84
CA SER A 20 -7.52 8.89 -6.29
C SER A 20 -7.77 8.38 -7.73
N LYS A 21 -6.72 8.07 -8.51
CA LYS A 21 -6.86 7.35 -9.78
C LYS A 21 -7.31 5.90 -9.58
N PHE A 22 -6.81 5.22 -8.55
CA PHE A 22 -7.14 3.82 -8.26
C PHE A 22 -8.24 3.68 -7.21
N ASN A 23 -8.21 4.49 -6.15
CA ASN A 23 -9.23 4.49 -5.09
C ASN A 23 -9.83 5.90 -4.92
N PRO A 24 -10.79 6.35 -5.75
CA PRO A 24 -11.26 7.74 -5.73
C PRO A 24 -11.73 8.27 -4.37
N ASN A 25 -12.28 7.40 -3.52
CA ASN A 25 -12.89 7.72 -2.24
C ASN A 25 -11.98 7.47 -1.02
N TYR A 26 -10.72 7.06 -1.17
CA TYR A 26 -9.87 6.71 0.00
C TYR A 26 -9.75 7.85 1.03
N LYS A 27 -9.81 9.11 0.55
CA LYS A 27 -9.73 10.34 1.37
C LYS A 27 -10.94 10.56 2.27
N GLU A 28 -12.02 9.79 2.12
CA GLU A 28 -13.14 9.81 3.05
C GLU A 28 -12.82 9.11 4.37
N PHE A 29 -11.78 8.27 4.38
CA PHE A 29 -11.40 7.41 5.50
C PHE A 29 -9.96 7.68 5.98
N TYR A 30 -9.03 7.88 5.05
CA TYR A 30 -7.60 7.95 5.34
C TYR A 30 -6.94 9.26 4.90
N GLU A 31 -5.89 9.61 5.62
CA GLU A 31 -4.95 10.66 5.25
C GLU A 31 -3.54 10.03 5.21
N CYS A 32 -3.00 9.85 4.00
CA CYS A 32 -1.62 9.40 3.83
C CYS A 32 -0.68 10.60 4.04
N ILE A 33 -0.22 10.76 5.28
CA ILE A 33 0.48 11.97 5.76
C ILE A 33 1.99 11.94 5.50
N LEU A 34 2.57 10.75 5.28
CA LEU A 34 3.99 10.58 5.05
C LEU A 34 4.23 9.37 4.15
N THR A 35 5.20 9.50 3.25
CA THR A 35 5.67 8.36 2.46
C THR A 35 7.20 8.34 2.44
N GLN A 36 7.79 7.15 2.41
CA GLN A 36 9.15 6.90 1.96
C GLN A 36 9.03 5.87 0.86
N ASN A 37 9.59 6.17 -0.31
CA ASN A 37 9.40 5.35 -1.48
C ASN A 37 10.73 4.76 -1.98
N GLN A 38 10.73 3.45 -2.20
CA GLN A 38 11.82 2.70 -2.83
C GLN A 38 13.17 2.85 -2.11
N THR A 39 13.14 2.78 -0.78
CA THR A 39 14.32 2.78 0.12
C THR A 39 14.43 1.45 0.83
N SER A 40 15.63 0.86 0.82
CA SER A 40 15.96 -0.37 1.57
C SER A 40 15.97 -0.09 3.07
N LEU A 41 15.50 -1.05 3.87
CA LEU A 41 15.59 -0.94 5.33
C LEU A 41 17.04 -0.86 5.82
N ILE A 42 17.96 -1.52 5.11
CA ILE A 42 19.40 -1.42 5.42
C ILE A 42 19.86 0.03 5.33
N SER A 43 19.48 0.74 4.26
CA SER A 43 19.80 2.15 4.12
C SER A 43 19.09 2.98 5.18
N LEU A 44 17.76 2.85 5.32
CA LEU A 44 16.95 3.68 6.22
C LEU A 44 17.49 3.68 7.67
N MET A 45 17.94 2.52 8.15
CA MET A 45 18.44 2.35 9.53
C MET A 45 19.96 2.53 9.67
N SER A 46 20.62 3.04 8.63
CA SER A 46 22.02 3.47 8.65
C SER A 46 22.13 4.97 8.94
N SER A 47 23.35 5.45 9.20
CA SER A 47 23.64 6.85 9.44
C SER A 47 23.29 7.72 8.21
N PRO A 48 22.80 8.95 8.41
CA PRO A 48 22.54 9.87 7.31
C PRO A 48 23.82 10.25 6.57
N LEU A 49 23.66 10.60 5.30
CA LEU A 49 24.73 11.12 4.45
C LEU A 49 24.70 12.65 4.47
N ASN A 50 25.87 13.27 4.64
CA ASN A 50 26.02 14.69 4.37
C ASN A 50 26.19 14.89 2.87
N TYR A 51 25.32 15.69 2.26
CA TYR A 51 25.34 15.99 0.84
C TYR A 51 25.03 17.46 0.60
N THR A 52 25.36 17.92 -0.60
CA THR A 52 25.10 19.27 -1.11
C THR A 52 24.18 19.22 -2.33
N GLU A 53 23.64 20.35 -2.75
CA GLU A 53 22.85 20.43 -3.99
C GLU A 53 23.60 19.90 -5.22
N ASN A 54 24.92 20.09 -5.26
CA ASN A 54 25.77 19.60 -6.35
C ASN A 54 25.86 18.07 -6.38
N ASP A 55 25.67 17.40 -5.24
CA ASP A 55 25.68 15.94 -5.16
C ASP A 55 24.41 15.33 -5.77
N ILE A 56 23.28 16.06 -5.70
CA ILE A 56 21.99 15.63 -6.24
C ILE A 56 21.90 15.95 -7.74
N GLY A 57 22.27 17.17 -8.12
CA GLY A 57 22.19 17.67 -9.50
C GLY A 57 20.76 17.81 -10.03
N ASP A 58 20.60 17.70 -11.34
CA ASP A 58 19.32 17.91 -12.02
C ASP A 58 18.47 16.64 -12.02
N LEU A 59 17.53 16.57 -11.09
CA LEU A 59 16.50 15.54 -10.99
C LEU A 59 15.11 16.17 -11.06
N THR A 60 14.12 15.36 -11.45
CA THR A 60 12.71 15.75 -11.25
C THR A 60 12.43 15.91 -9.75
N GLU A 61 11.42 16.69 -9.37
CA GLU A 61 11.05 16.88 -7.96
C GLU A 61 10.83 15.54 -7.24
N TYR A 62 10.15 14.60 -7.92
CA TYR A 62 9.94 13.26 -7.39
C TYR A 62 11.25 12.48 -7.22
N ASP A 63 12.10 12.42 -8.24
CA ASP A 63 13.38 11.69 -8.14
C ASP A 63 14.28 12.30 -7.06
N ARG A 64 14.33 13.65 -6.99
CA ARG A 64 15.04 14.40 -5.96
C ARG A 64 14.56 14.03 -4.57
N TRP A 65 13.26 14.12 -4.31
CA TRP A 65 12.68 13.78 -3.01
C TRP A 65 13.06 12.36 -2.57
N ASN A 66 13.02 11.37 -3.47
CA ASN A 66 13.41 10.00 -3.12
C ASN A 66 14.90 9.90 -2.76
N VAL A 67 15.79 10.54 -3.52
CA VAL A 67 17.24 10.49 -3.24
C VAL A 67 17.56 11.23 -1.94
N GLU A 68 17.02 12.43 -1.74
CA GLU A 68 17.29 13.26 -0.57
C GLU A 68 16.78 12.65 0.72
N THR A 69 15.59 12.06 0.71
CA THR A 69 15.05 11.35 1.88
C THR A 69 15.81 10.06 2.18
N ASP A 70 16.28 9.33 1.14
CA ASP A 70 17.19 8.21 1.31
C ASP A 70 18.54 8.66 1.88
N PHE A 71 19.10 9.79 1.46
CA PHE A 71 20.37 10.30 1.98
C PHE A 71 20.26 10.78 3.42
N SER A 72 19.30 11.66 3.69
CA SER A 72 19.08 12.31 4.99
C SER A 72 18.43 11.41 6.04
N LYS A 73 17.79 10.31 5.63
CA LYS A 73 16.99 9.42 6.50
C LYS A 73 15.85 10.17 7.20
N SER A 74 15.38 11.29 6.62
CA SER A 74 14.44 12.22 7.27
C SER A 74 13.11 11.58 7.64
N PHE A 75 12.70 10.53 6.92
CA PHE A 75 11.48 9.76 7.19
C PHE A 75 11.35 9.33 8.64
N LEU A 76 12.44 8.90 9.30
CA LEU A 76 12.40 8.53 10.72
C LEU A 76 12.05 9.72 11.61
N THR A 77 12.63 10.90 11.34
CA THR A 77 12.32 12.11 12.11
C THR A 77 10.92 12.63 11.83
N ASP A 78 10.44 12.49 10.59
CA ASP A 78 9.11 12.96 10.20
C ASP A 78 8.02 12.02 10.72
N LEU A 79 8.29 10.73 10.84
CA LEU A 79 7.41 9.77 11.52
C LEU A 79 7.14 10.20 12.98
N ILE A 80 8.18 10.63 13.71
CA ILE A 80 8.02 11.13 15.09
C ILE A 80 7.14 12.37 15.12
N LYS A 81 7.38 13.32 14.20
CA LYS A 81 6.64 14.60 14.19
C LYS A 81 5.17 14.42 13.82
N LEU A 82 4.88 13.49 12.91
CA LEU A 82 3.55 13.35 12.33
C LEU A 82 2.67 12.31 13.06
N GLU A 83 3.28 11.44 13.86
CA GLU A 83 2.61 10.43 14.72
C GLU A 83 1.46 9.69 14.02
N PRO A 84 1.74 8.96 12.91
CA PRO A 84 0.69 8.22 12.22
C PRO A 84 0.09 7.13 13.12
N SER A 85 -1.21 6.86 12.96
CA SER A 85 -1.87 5.75 13.63
C SER A 85 -1.46 4.40 13.03
N TYR A 86 -1.11 4.39 11.74
CA TYR A 86 -0.69 3.20 11.01
C TYR A 86 0.57 3.47 10.18
N LEU A 87 1.50 2.51 10.18
CA LEU A 87 2.64 2.46 9.26
C LEU A 87 2.51 1.21 8.40
N ILE A 88 2.35 1.40 7.09
CA ILE A 88 2.26 0.30 6.13
C ILE A 88 3.60 0.12 5.43
N ILE A 89 4.15 -1.09 5.49
CA ILE A 89 5.50 -1.41 5.03
C ILE A 89 5.46 -2.45 3.91
N ASP A 90 6.24 -2.23 2.84
CA ASP A 90 6.62 -3.27 1.88
C ASP A 90 8.14 -3.26 1.65
N PHE A 91 8.70 -4.39 1.21
CA PHE A 91 10.15 -4.58 1.05
C PHE A 91 10.62 -4.52 -0.40
N PHE A 92 9.90 -3.82 -1.28
CA PHE A 92 10.23 -3.73 -2.70
C PHE A 92 11.68 -3.30 -2.96
N ALA A 93 12.17 -2.31 -2.23
CA ALA A 93 13.52 -1.80 -2.44
C ALA A 93 14.60 -2.82 -2.06
N ASP A 94 14.35 -3.60 -1.01
CA ASP A 94 15.25 -4.67 -0.57
C ASP A 94 15.31 -5.81 -1.61
N ILE A 95 14.19 -6.09 -2.28
CA ILE A 95 14.09 -7.08 -3.35
C ILE A 95 14.74 -6.59 -4.66
N HIS A 96 14.54 -5.33 -5.03
CA HIS A 96 14.90 -4.85 -6.37
C HIS A 96 16.20 -4.04 -6.45
N PHE A 97 16.67 -3.42 -5.37
CA PHE A 97 17.79 -2.47 -5.43
C PHE A 97 18.99 -2.89 -4.59
N GLY A 98 18.78 -3.37 -3.37
CA GLY A 98 19.88 -3.52 -2.43
C GLY A 98 20.47 -2.17 -2.01
N VAL A 99 21.74 -2.17 -1.58
CA VAL A 99 22.42 -0.97 -1.05
C VAL A 99 23.86 -0.83 -1.55
N ILE A 100 24.37 0.40 -1.48
CA ILE A 100 25.80 0.73 -1.56
C ILE A 100 26.30 1.04 -0.16
N SER A 101 27.35 0.36 0.26
CA SER A 101 28.11 0.62 1.49
C SER A 101 29.09 1.76 1.25
N LEU A 102 29.02 2.81 2.08
CA LEU A 102 29.88 4.01 1.96
C LEU A 102 30.92 4.08 3.08
N ALA A 103 30.52 3.68 4.29
CA ALA A 103 31.35 3.60 5.47
C ALA A 103 30.70 2.70 6.52
N THR A 104 31.35 2.52 7.67
CA THR A 104 30.78 1.80 8.82
C THR A 104 29.40 2.38 9.18
N ASN A 105 28.36 1.56 9.07
CA ASN A 105 26.97 1.92 9.35
C ASN A 105 26.47 3.11 8.51
N GLN A 106 26.96 3.35 7.29
CA GLN A 106 26.42 4.35 6.37
C GLN A 106 26.18 3.72 5.00
N CYS A 107 24.90 3.60 4.63
CA CYS A 107 24.47 2.98 3.39
C CYS A 107 23.42 3.84 2.67
N ILE A 108 23.39 3.77 1.35
CA ILE A 108 22.34 4.34 0.51
C ILE A 108 21.69 3.22 -0.30
N THR A 109 20.40 3.34 -0.60
CA THR A 109 19.72 2.37 -1.46
C THR A 109 20.28 2.44 -2.87
N ASP A 110 20.66 1.31 -3.49
CA ASP A 110 21.19 1.28 -4.86
C ASP A 110 20.06 1.41 -5.91
N ASN A 111 19.25 2.45 -5.75
CA ASN A 111 18.10 2.71 -6.59
C ASN A 111 18.57 3.22 -7.96
N ARG A 112 18.86 2.26 -8.84
CA ARG A 112 19.34 2.50 -10.21
C ARG A 112 18.42 3.39 -11.06
N TRP A 113 17.16 3.59 -10.67
CA TRP A 113 16.24 4.46 -11.39
C TRP A 113 16.44 5.95 -11.09
N LYS A 114 17.07 6.28 -9.95
CA LYS A 114 17.15 7.66 -9.44
C LYS A 114 18.57 8.01 -9.03
N LEU A 115 19.16 7.22 -8.14
CA LEU A 115 20.51 7.45 -7.62
C LEU A 115 21.53 7.53 -8.74
N TRP A 116 21.46 6.63 -9.73
CA TRP A 116 22.49 6.54 -10.78
C TRP A 116 22.56 7.78 -11.68
N LYS A 117 21.53 8.62 -11.66
CA LYS A 117 21.48 9.87 -12.41
C LYS A 117 22.27 10.99 -11.71
N THR A 118 22.54 10.87 -10.42
CA THR A 118 23.11 11.95 -9.61
C THR A 118 24.62 12.12 -9.86
N PRO A 119 25.16 13.34 -9.74
CA PRO A 119 26.61 13.56 -9.70
C PRO A 119 27.31 12.78 -8.59
N TYR A 120 26.66 12.62 -7.42
CA TYR A 120 27.19 11.83 -6.31
C TYR A 120 27.54 10.40 -6.73
N TYR A 121 26.60 9.70 -7.37
CA TYR A 121 26.83 8.33 -7.81
C TYR A 121 27.96 8.23 -8.85
N LYS A 122 28.03 9.18 -9.79
CA LYS A 122 29.13 9.25 -10.77
C LYS A 122 30.48 9.40 -10.08
N SER A 123 30.55 10.27 -9.06
CA SER A 123 31.78 10.43 -8.26
C SER A 123 32.17 9.15 -7.52
N LEU A 124 31.21 8.37 -7.00
CA LEU A 124 31.49 7.08 -6.38
C LEU A 124 32.11 6.08 -7.37
N ILE A 125 31.57 6.02 -8.60
CA ILE A 125 32.11 5.18 -9.68
C ILE A 125 33.55 5.60 -10.01
N GLU A 126 33.80 6.88 -10.23
CA GLU A 126 35.12 7.42 -10.61
C GLU A 126 36.19 7.12 -9.55
N LYS A 127 35.80 7.13 -8.27
CA LYS A 127 36.69 6.81 -7.15
C LYS A 127 36.90 5.31 -6.95
N GLY A 128 36.18 4.46 -7.68
CA GLY A 128 36.19 2.99 -7.49
C GLY A 128 35.63 2.57 -6.12
N ALA A 129 34.84 3.41 -5.47
CA ALA A 129 34.42 3.25 -4.08
C ALA A 129 33.00 2.67 -3.96
N ILE A 130 32.68 1.62 -4.73
CA ILE A 130 31.36 1.00 -4.69
C ILE A 130 31.45 -0.45 -4.22
N GLU A 131 31.01 -0.65 -2.98
CA GLU A 131 30.71 -1.95 -2.42
C GLU A 131 29.18 -2.13 -2.44
N ARG A 132 28.68 -3.01 -3.32
CA ARG A 132 27.24 -3.29 -3.45
C ARG A 132 26.86 -4.51 -2.64
N LEU A 133 25.73 -4.43 -1.97
CA LEU A 133 25.10 -5.57 -1.30
C LEU A 133 23.66 -5.68 -1.77
N ALA A 134 23.31 -6.82 -2.36
CA ALA A 134 21.97 -7.11 -2.88
C ALA A 134 21.58 -8.55 -2.53
N ILE A 135 20.30 -8.78 -2.29
CA ILE A 135 19.78 -10.08 -1.82
C ILE A 135 20.04 -11.24 -2.79
N ILE A 136 20.07 -10.96 -4.10
CA ILE A 136 20.30 -11.98 -5.13
C ILE A 136 21.77 -12.42 -5.16
N ASP A 137 22.69 -11.47 -5.04
CA ASP A 137 24.13 -11.70 -5.21
C ASP A 137 24.82 -12.08 -3.89
N HIS A 138 24.24 -11.65 -2.75
CA HIS A 138 24.84 -11.74 -1.43
C HIS A 138 23.81 -12.18 -0.37
N THR A 139 23.04 -13.23 -0.67
CA THR A 139 21.85 -13.62 0.10
C THR A 139 22.06 -13.68 1.61
N GLU A 140 23.03 -14.46 2.09
CA GLU A 140 23.25 -14.63 3.53
C GLU A 140 23.66 -13.33 4.22
N GLU A 141 24.61 -12.59 3.65
CA GLU A 141 25.06 -11.31 4.22
C GLU A 141 23.96 -10.25 4.18
N TYR A 142 23.22 -10.19 3.08
CA TYR A 142 22.11 -9.25 2.92
C TYR A 142 21.02 -9.51 3.96
N PHE A 143 20.58 -10.77 4.11
CA PHE A 143 19.58 -11.14 5.12
C PHE A 143 20.06 -10.80 6.53
N LEU A 144 21.33 -11.05 6.86
CA LEU A 144 21.87 -10.72 8.18
C LEU A 144 21.76 -9.21 8.47
N LYS A 145 22.24 -8.36 7.55
CA LYS A 145 22.17 -6.90 7.73
C LYS A 145 20.73 -6.40 7.70
N TRP A 146 19.89 -6.96 6.84
CA TRP A 146 18.48 -6.60 6.75
C TRP A 146 17.73 -6.91 8.05
N LYS A 147 17.93 -8.11 8.64
CA LYS A 147 17.36 -8.47 9.95
C LYS A 147 17.78 -7.52 11.05
N GLN A 148 19.07 -7.18 11.12
CA GLN A 148 19.57 -6.16 12.07
C GLN A 148 18.89 -4.80 11.88
N SER A 149 18.62 -4.40 10.64
CA SER A 149 17.91 -3.15 10.36
C SER A 149 16.43 -3.23 10.71
N VAL A 150 15.75 -4.36 10.48
CA VAL A 150 14.39 -4.60 10.98
C VAL A 150 14.35 -4.48 12.49
N ASP A 151 15.28 -5.13 13.20
CA ASP A 151 15.34 -5.08 14.66
C ASP A 151 15.51 -3.63 15.17
N LYS A 152 16.37 -2.85 14.52
CA LYS A 152 16.52 -1.41 14.81
C LYS A 152 15.24 -0.62 14.53
N LEU A 153 14.55 -0.89 13.42
CA LEU A 153 13.31 -0.20 13.07
C LEU A 153 12.23 -0.48 14.11
N PHE A 154 12.00 -1.74 14.49
CA PHE A 154 10.98 -2.08 15.48
C PHE A 154 11.33 -1.61 16.89
N ALA A 155 12.62 -1.59 17.25
CA ALA A 155 13.07 -0.94 18.49
C ALA A 155 12.75 0.57 18.47
N PHE A 156 13.05 1.25 17.37
CA PHE A 156 12.72 2.66 17.16
C PHE A 156 11.21 2.93 17.26
N LEU A 157 10.38 2.13 16.57
CA LEU A 157 8.92 2.28 16.59
C LEU A 157 8.36 2.06 18.00
N LYS A 158 8.83 1.04 18.71
CA LYS A 158 8.42 0.77 20.09
C LYS A 158 8.77 1.92 21.04
N GLU A 159 9.95 2.52 20.88
CA GLU A 159 10.41 3.61 21.74
C GLU A 159 9.72 4.95 21.42
N LYS A 160 9.64 5.30 20.13
CA LYS A 160 9.24 6.64 19.69
C LYS A 160 7.77 6.74 19.29
N LEU A 161 7.16 5.63 18.87
CA LEU A 161 5.81 5.58 18.30
C LEU A 161 5.02 4.36 18.84
N PRO A 162 4.90 4.18 20.17
CA PRO A 162 4.33 2.97 20.76
C PRO A 162 2.86 2.70 20.38
N ASN A 163 2.15 3.71 19.88
CA ASN A 163 0.74 3.60 19.46
C ASN A 163 0.57 3.43 17.93
N CYS A 164 1.67 3.45 17.17
CA CYS A 164 1.62 3.26 15.72
C CYS A 164 1.48 1.77 15.40
N HIS A 165 0.40 1.40 14.72
CA HIS A 165 0.16 0.03 14.31
C HIS A 165 0.87 -0.28 13.00
N VAL A 166 1.75 -1.28 13.00
CA VAL A 166 2.49 -1.68 11.81
C VAL A 166 1.69 -2.70 11.00
N ILE A 167 1.59 -2.47 9.69
CA ILE A 167 0.95 -3.36 8.73
C ILE A 167 2.00 -3.76 7.68
N ILE A 168 2.22 -5.06 7.49
CA ILE A 168 3.05 -5.58 6.40
C ILE A 168 2.17 -5.82 5.18
N HIS A 169 2.50 -5.17 4.06
CA HIS A 169 1.88 -5.40 2.78
C HIS A 169 2.70 -6.41 1.98
N LYS A 170 2.17 -7.63 1.84
CA LYS A 170 2.77 -8.71 1.07
C LYS A 170 2.52 -8.53 -0.44
N ALA A 171 3.16 -7.51 -1.01
CA ALA A 171 3.15 -7.27 -2.46
C ALA A 171 4.02 -8.32 -3.18
N ARG A 172 3.60 -8.79 -4.36
CA ARG A 172 4.33 -9.80 -5.13
C ARG A 172 4.45 -9.39 -6.59
N ASN A 173 5.62 -9.65 -7.16
CA ASN A 173 5.85 -9.45 -8.58
C ASN A 173 4.88 -10.32 -9.40
N VAL A 174 4.13 -9.72 -10.31
CA VAL A 174 3.32 -10.40 -11.32
C VAL A 174 4.17 -10.68 -12.55
N ASN A 175 4.00 -11.83 -13.18
CA ASN A 175 4.68 -12.20 -14.43
C ASN A 175 3.73 -12.20 -15.63
N ILE A 176 2.44 -11.93 -15.44
CA ILE A 176 1.45 -11.91 -16.51
C ILE A 176 1.17 -10.47 -16.93
N PHE A 177 1.13 -10.26 -18.24
CA PHE A 177 0.74 -9.04 -18.90
C PHE A 177 -0.53 -9.28 -19.73
N ASN A 178 -1.54 -8.44 -19.55
CA ASN A 178 -2.75 -8.43 -20.37
C ASN A 178 -2.59 -7.39 -21.50
N ASP A 179 -2.36 -7.89 -22.71
CA ASP A 179 -2.32 -7.13 -23.96
C ASP A 179 -3.68 -7.23 -24.65
N ASP A 180 -4.54 -6.25 -24.41
CA ASP A 180 -5.85 -6.12 -25.05
C ASP A 180 -6.73 -7.40 -24.96
N GLY A 181 -6.70 -8.06 -23.81
CA GLY A 181 -7.44 -9.30 -23.54
C GLY A 181 -6.63 -10.58 -23.71
N THR A 182 -5.40 -10.49 -24.21
CA THR A 182 -4.48 -11.63 -24.36
C THR A 182 -3.48 -11.66 -23.21
N LEU A 183 -3.45 -12.78 -22.46
CA LEU A 183 -2.48 -12.96 -21.38
C LEU A 183 -1.16 -13.51 -21.95
N VAL A 184 -0.08 -12.77 -21.72
CA VAL A 184 1.28 -13.14 -22.16
C VAL A 184 2.28 -12.97 -21.01
N ASP A 185 3.46 -13.58 -21.14
CA ASP A 185 4.54 -13.40 -20.17
C ASP A 185 5.10 -11.97 -20.28
N LEU A 186 5.00 -11.22 -19.18
CA LEU A 186 5.49 -9.86 -19.04
C LEU A 186 6.99 -9.75 -19.35
N ALA A 187 7.79 -10.76 -19.01
CA ALA A 187 9.23 -10.75 -19.29
C ALA A 187 9.55 -10.83 -20.79
N THR A 188 8.58 -11.25 -21.62
CA THR A 188 8.71 -11.37 -23.08
C THR A 188 7.95 -10.28 -23.84
N SER A 189 7.19 -9.44 -23.16
CA SER A 189 6.34 -8.41 -23.80
C SER A 189 7.11 -7.21 -24.36
N GLY A 190 8.39 -7.06 -24.00
CA GLY A 190 9.24 -5.93 -24.40
C GLY A 190 9.02 -4.64 -23.59
N HIS A 191 8.09 -4.64 -22.63
CA HIS A 191 7.81 -3.46 -21.80
C HIS A 191 8.72 -3.31 -20.58
N VAL A 192 9.28 -4.41 -20.07
CA VAL A 192 10.08 -4.42 -18.85
C VAL A 192 11.38 -5.17 -19.04
N LYS A 193 12.36 -4.88 -18.18
CA LYS A 193 13.55 -5.73 -18.05
C LYS A 193 13.13 -7.10 -17.52
N LYS A 194 13.63 -8.18 -18.11
CA LYS A 194 13.42 -9.54 -17.62
C LYS A 194 14.00 -9.71 -16.21
N GLU A 195 13.18 -10.26 -15.31
CA GLU A 195 13.53 -10.58 -13.93
C GLU A 195 13.14 -12.02 -13.59
N ASN A 196 13.78 -12.63 -12.60
CA ASN A 196 13.39 -13.95 -12.09
C ASN A 196 12.29 -13.79 -11.03
N VAL A 197 11.04 -13.60 -11.47
CA VAL A 197 9.88 -13.33 -10.60
C VAL A 197 9.72 -14.34 -9.48
N GLN A 198 9.91 -15.63 -9.76
CA GLN A 198 9.78 -16.68 -8.75
C GLN A 198 10.84 -16.57 -7.65
N LEU A 199 12.09 -16.28 -8.03
CA LEU A 199 13.18 -16.07 -7.06
C LEU A 199 12.94 -14.81 -6.24
N LEU A 200 12.56 -13.70 -6.88
CA LEU A 200 12.30 -12.43 -6.20
C LEU A 200 11.15 -12.55 -5.20
N ASN A 201 10.04 -13.21 -5.59
CA ASN A 201 8.90 -13.40 -4.71
C ASN A 201 9.23 -14.34 -3.54
N ARG A 202 10.06 -15.36 -3.74
CA ARG A 202 10.55 -16.22 -2.65
C ARG A 202 11.33 -15.42 -1.61
N TYR A 203 12.26 -14.57 -2.05
CA TYR A 203 12.96 -13.70 -1.12
C TYR A 203 12.02 -12.71 -0.43
N TRP A 204 11.02 -12.18 -1.15
CA TRP A 204 10.02 -11.30 -0.55
C TRP A 204 9.20 -12.03 0.52
N ASP A 205 8.79 -13.27 0.27
CA ASP A 205 8.14 -14.14 1.25
C ASP A 205 9.01 -14.32 2.50
N GLU A 206 10.30 -14.57 2.34
CA GLU A 206 11.25 -14.74 3.46
C GLU A 206 11.41 -13.46 4.29
N LEU A 207 11.48 -12.29 3.65
CA LEU A 207 11.53 -11.01 4.34
C LEU A 207 10.23 -10.75 5.12
N ASP A 208 9.08 -10.90 4.47
CA ASP A 208 7.78 -10.70 5.12
C ASP A 208 7.59 -11.65 6.31
N GLN A 209 7.92 -12.94 6.13
CA GLN A 209 7.75 -13.96 7.15
C GLN A 209 8.63 -13.70 8.37
N TYR A 210 9.87 -13.22 8.18
CA TYR A 210 10.72 -12.84 9.31
C TYR A 210 10.04 -11.78 10.19
N VAL A 211 9.46 -10.73 9.60
CA VAL A 211 8.81 -9.68 10.39
C VAL A 211 7.56 -10.22 11.09
N ILE A 212 6.74 -11.00 10.38
CA ILE A 212 5.51 -11.58 10.92
C ILE A 212 5.80 -12.51 12.12
N ASP A 213 6.87 -13.29 12.06
CA ASP A 213 7.22 -14.24 13.11
C ASP A 213 7.82 -13.58 14.36
N HIS A 214 8.45 -12.41 14.21
CA HIS A 214 9.22 -11.76 15.29
C HIS A 214 8.52 -10.55 15.91
N TYR A 215 7.53 -9.96 15.23
CA TYR A 215 6.88 -8.73 15.67
C TYR A 215 5.36 -8.81 15.59
N HIS A 216 4.70 -8.06 16.50
CA HIS A 216 3.26 -7.92 16.46
C HIS A 216 2.85 -6.94 15.35
N VAL A 217 2.44 -7.48 14.21
CA VAL A 217 2.03 -6.73 13.03
C VAL A 217 0.70 -7.26 12.48
N SER A 218 -0.04 -6.40 11.78
CA SER A 218 -1.12 -6.85 10.90
C SER A 218 -0.57 -7.12 9.50
N VAL A 219 -1.31 -7.89 8.70
CA VAL A 219 -0.87 -8.27 7.34
C VAL A 219 -1.97 -7.96 6.33
N ILE A 220 -1.59 -7.31 5.23
CA ILE A 220 -2.39 -7.23 4.01
C ILE A 220 -1.72 -8.11 2.97
N GLU A 221 -2.40 -9.20 2.61
CA GLU A 221 -2.01 -10.10 1.53
C GLU A 221 -3.17 -10.20 0.54
N ILE A 222 -2.92 -9.98 -0.75
CA ILE A 222 -3.96 -9.96 -1.78
C ILE A 222 -3.66 -11.07 -2.78
N ASN A 223 -4.26 -12.23 -2.52
CA ASN A 223 -3.97 -13.50 -3.20
C ASN A 223 -5.24 -14.30 -3.51
N ASP A 224 -6.39 -13.62 -3.54
CA ASP A 224 -7.70 -14.21 -3.85
C ASP A 224 -7.80 -14.71 -5.30
N LYS A 225 -6.90 -14.22 -6.16
CA LYS A 225 -6.70 -14.68 -7.54
C LYS A 225 -5.31 -14.32 -8.04
N GLU A 226 -5.00 -14.76 -9.26
CA GLU A 226 -3.80 -14.35 -9.97
C GLU A 226 -3.98 -12.94 -10.55
N TYR A 227 -3.21 -11.99 -10.01
CA TYR A 227 -3.16 -10.62 -10.52
C TYR A 227 -2.14 -10.49 -11.65
N HIS A 228 -2.39 -9.53 -12.53
CA HIS A 228 -1.54 -9.25 -13.68
C HIS A 228 -1.40 -7.73 -13.87
N THR A 229 -0.48 -7.33 -14.75
CA THR A 229 -0.36 -5.95 -15.22
C THR A 229 -1.04 -5.78 -16.57
N TYR A 230 -1.26 -4.54 -17.01
CA TYR A 230 -1.95 -4.24 -18.26
C TYR A 230 -1.37 -3.02 -18.96
N LYS A 231 -1.68 -2.88 -20.25
CA LYS A 231 -1.02 -1.95 -21.18
C LYS A 231 -1.27 -0.49 -20.85
N GLU A 232 -2.52 -0.15 -20.53
CA GLU A 232 -2.98 1.21 -20.22
C GLU A 232 -2.75 1.60 -18.76
N HIS A 233 -2.01 0.81 -17.98
CA HIS A 233 -1.78 1.11 -16.57
C HIS A 233 -1.22 2.54 -16.45
N PRO A 234 -1.70 3.39 -15.52
CA PRO A 234 -1.31 4.80 -15.44
C PRO A 234 0.19 5.08 -15.36
N TRP A 235 0.96 4.07 -14.92
CA TRP A 235 2.42 4.10 -14.78
C TRP A 235 3.15 3.17 -15.75
N GLY A 236 2.45 2.67 -16.77
CA GLY A 236 2.89 1.60 -17.66
C GLY A 236 2.88 0.21 -16.99
N PRO A 237 2.96 -0.86 -17.80
CA PRO A 237 3.03 -2.22 -17.28
C PRO A 237 4.34 -2.48 -16.52
N PHE A 238 4.24 -3.06 -15.33
CA PHE A 238 5.39 -3.40 -14.49
C PHE A 238 5.05 -4.52 -13.51
N TYR A 239 6.06 -5.18 -12.95
CA TYR A 239 5.91 -6.33 -12.07
C TYR A 239 5.08 -6.05 -10.81
N VAL A 240 4.90 -4.80 -10.39
CA VAL A 240 4.08 -4.43 -9.21
C VAL A 240 3.01 -3.40 -9.54
N HIS A 241 2.61 -3.32 -10.82
CA HIS A 241 1.54 -2.47 -11.32
C HIS A 241 0.35 -3.34 -11.67
N TYR A 242 -0.57 -3.50 -10.73
CA TYR A 242 -1.63 -4.48 -10.83
C TYR A 242 -2.85 -3.94 -11.58
N THR A 243 -3.79 -4.80 -11.93
CA THR A 243 -5.14 -4.41 -12.34
C THR A 243 -5.85 -3.62 -11.23
N GLU A 244 -6.80 -2.75 -11.61
CA GLU A 244 -7.44 -1.79 -10.69
C GLU A 244 -8.07 -2.43 -9.45
N ASP A 245 -8.64 -3.62 -9.61
CA ASP A 245 -9.28 -4.38 -8.56
C ASP A 245 -8.32 -4.82 -7.43
N TYR A 246 -7.01 -4.93 -7.69
CA TYR A 246 -6.01 -5.12 -6.64
C TYR A 246 -6.06 -3.99 -5.62
N TYR A 247 -6.11 -2.74 -6.09
CA TYR A 247 -6.08 -1.55 -5.25
C TYR A 247 -7.36 -1.41 -4.42
N HIS A 248 -8.50 -1.85 -4.97
CA HIS A 248 -9.76 -1.94 -4.23
C HIS A 248 -9.71 -3.03 -3.15
N ASN A 249 -9.18 -4.20 -3.49
CA ASN A 249 -9.03 -5.32 -2.56
C ASN A 249 -8.05 -5.01 -1.42
N PHE A 250 -6.98 -4.27 -1.71
CA PHE A 250 -6.09 -3.72 -0.70
C PHE A 250 -6.87 -2.86 0.29
N LEU A 251 -7.63 -1.90 -0.23
CA LEU A 251 -8.36 -0.94 0.60
C LEU A 251 -9.36 -1.67 1.50
N LEU A 252 -10.07 -2.67 0.99
CA LEU A 252 -10.97 -3.50 1.81
C LEU A 252 -10.26 -4.23 2.94
N LYS A 253 -9.06 -4.79 2.69
CA LYS A 253 -8.28 -5.44 3.76
C LYS A 253 -7.79 -4.44 4.80
N LEU A 254 -7.37 -3.24 4.37
CA LEU A 254 -7.03 -2.16 5.29
C LEU A 254 -8.23 -1.73 6.14
N HIS A 255 -9.40 -1.55 5.51
CA HIS A 255 -10.66 -1.24 6.18
C HIS A 255 -10.96 -2.24 7.30
N ARG A 256 -10.79 -3.55 7.05
CA ARG A 256 -11.00 -4.60 8.06
C ARG A 256 -10.07 -4.45 9.26
N ILE A 257 -8.77 -4.27 9.03
CA ILE A 257 -7.77 -4.08 10.10
C ILE A 257 -8.17 -2.88 10.97
N VAL A 258 -8.50 -1.78 10.32
CA VAL A 258 -8.86 -0.53 10.98
C VAL A 258 -10.19 -0.65 11.75
N CYS A 259 -11.21 -1.29 11.17
CA CYS A 259 -12.48 -1.55 11.86
C CYS A 259 -12.28 -2.34 13.15
N VAL A 260 -11.44 -3.37 13.13
CA VAL A 260 -11.16 -4.20 14.31
C VAL A 260 -10.51 -3.36 15.41
N ASN A 261 -9.55 -2.51 15.06
CA ASN A 261 -8.83 -1.67 16.02
C ASN A 261 -9.68 -0.52 16.59
N HIS A 262 -10.69 -0.07 15.84
CA HIS A 262 -11.51 1.09 16.18
C HIS A 262 -12.99 0.75 16.40
N ILE A 263 -13.36 -0.51 16.65
CA ILE A 263 -14.77 -0.99 16.67
C ILE A 263 -15.72 -0.17 17.57
N LYS A 264 -15.18 0.54 18.56
CA LYS A 264 -15.93 1.40 19.50
C LYS A 264 -16.00 2.89 19.09
N ASP A 265 -15.39 3.26 17.97
CA ASP A 265 -15.31 4.63 17.46
C ASP A 265 -16.36 4.86 16.36
N GLN A 266 -17.03 6.02 16.40
CA GLN A 266 -17.96 6.45 15.35
C GLN A 266 -17.30 6.59 13.96
N ALA A 267 -15.97 6.77 13.90
CA ALA A 267 -15.20 6.81 12.65
C ALA A 267 -15.35 5.52 11.81
N VAL A 268 -15.65 4.38 12.45
CA VAL A 268 -15.80 3.08 11.80
C VAL A 268 -17.08 2.95 10.98
N ASN A 269 -18.11 3.76 11.24
CA ASN A 269 -19.40 3.66 10.55
C ASN A 269 -19.28 3.85 9.03
N LYS A 270 -18.43 4.79 8.56
CA LYS A 270 -18.20 4.99 7.12
C LYS A 270 -17.46 3.82 6.50
N ILE A 271 -16.45 3.30 7.20
CA ILE A 271 -15.64 2.15 6.76
C ILE A 271 -16.52 0.90 6.63
N LEU A 272 -17.41 0.66 7.60
CA LEU A 272 -18.40 -0.42 7.56
C LEU A 272 -19.36 -0.27 6.37
N VAL A 273 -19.90 0.93 6.14
CA VAL A 273 -20.77 1.20 4.98
C VAL A 273 -20.06 0.88 3.67
N ASP A 274 -18.79 1.25 3.52
CA ASP A 274 -18.01 0.98 2.31
C ASP A 274 -17.75 -0.52 2.10
N ILE A 275 -17.40 -1.25 3.17
CA ILE A 275 -17.29 -2.71 3.16
C ILE A 275 -18.60 -3.35 2.67
N PHE A 276 -19.76 -2.89 3.18
CA PHE A 276 -21.05 -3.44 2.78
C PHE A 276 -21.44 -3.11 1.33
N LYS A 277 -21.15 -1.90 0.85
CA LYS A 277 -21.36 -1.55 -0.55
C LYS A 277 -20.59 -2.47 -1.48
N HIS A 278 -19.33 -2.76 -1.14
CA HIS A 278 -18.52 -3.68 -1.93
C HIS A 278 -19.08 -5.10 -1.91
N TYR A 279 -19.55 -5.58 -0.75
CA TYR A 279 -20.22 -6.88 -0.63
C TYR A 279 -21.48 -7.01 -1.47
N ASP A 280 -22.35 -5.98 -1.48
CA ASP A 280 -23.59 -6.00 -2.27
C ASP A 280 -23.33 -6.02 -3.78
N ASN A 281 -22.23 -5.41 -4.23
CA ASN A 281 -21.77 -5.47 -5.61
C ASN A 281 -21.21 -6.85 -6.00
N LEU A 282 -20.68 -7.61 -5.04
CA LEU A 282 -20.11 -8.94 -5.21
C LEU A 282 -21.13 -10.09 -5.06
N LYS A 283 -22.43 -9.87 -5.29
CA LYS A 283 -23.47 -10.93 -5.27
C LYS A 283 -23.23 -12.00 -6.35
N ASN A 284 -22.28 -12.88 -6.05
CA ASN A 284 -22.09 -14.25 -6.49
C ASN A 284 -22.07 -15.06 -5.18
N GLU A 285 -23.05 -15.95 -5.01
CA GLU A 285 -23.44 -16.56 -3.72
C GLU A 285 -22.32 -17.35 -3.00
N GLN A 286 -21.22 -17.67 -3.69
CA GLN A 286 -20.16 -18.51 -3.17
C GLN A 286 -19.06 -17.73 -2.42
N LEU A 287 -18.83 -16.46 -2.78
CA LEU A 287 -17.85 -15.60 -2.11
C LEU A 287 -18.41 -15.03 -0.80
N SER A 288 -19.72 -14.85 -0.75
CA SER A 288 -20.44 -14.27 0.39
C SER A 288 -20.29 -15.11 1.67
N GLN A 289 -20.20 -16.42 1.51
CA GLN A 289 -20.14 -17.38 2.61
C GLN A 289 -18.73 -17.57 3.18
N ASN A 290 -17.71 -17.48 2.33
CA ASN A 290 -16.32 -17.42 2.78
C ASN A 290 -16.05 -16.11 3.52
N LEU A 291 -16.59 -14.98 3.03
CA LEU A 291 -16.51 -13.69 3.73
C LEU A 291 -17.21 -13.74 5.10
N LEU A 292 -18.41 -14.30 5.20
CA LEU A 292 -19.13 -14.46 6.47
C LEU A 292 -18.41 -15.40 7.45
N ASN A 293 -17.72 -16.42 6.94
CA ASN A 293 -16.93 -17.34 7.77
C ASN A 293 -15.62 -16.71 8.25
N GLU A 294 -14.96 -15.89 7.44
CA GLU A 294 -13.79 -15.08 7.83
C GLU A 294 -14.19 -13.94 8.79
N MET A 295 -15.40 -13.41 8.65
CA MET A 295 -15.99 -12.36 9.51
C MET A 295 -16.57 -12.89 10.83
N LYS A 296 -16.20 -14.09 11.31
CA LYS A 296 -16.41 -14.54 12.70
C LYS A 296 -15.56 -13.72 13.70
N ILE A 297 -15.57 -12.41 13.56
CA ILE A 297 -15.03 -11.43 14.48
C ILE A 297 -16.19 -11.08 15.41
N SER A 298 -16.03 -11.39 16.70
CA SER A 298 -16.82 -10.96 17.87
C SER A 298 -18.35 -10.89 17.73
N GLY A 299 -19.10 -11.49 18.66
CA GLY A 299 -20.57 -11.33 18.72
C GLY A 299 -21.04 -9.87 18.65
N GLU A 300 -20.21 -8.93 19.12
CA GLU A 300 -20.45 -7.48 19.05
C GLU A 300 -20.41 -6.93 17.62
N LEU A 301 -19.53 -7.44 16.74
CA LEU A 301 -19.42 -6.99 15.35
C LEU A 301 -20.58 -7.53 14.51
N GLN A 302 -21.05 -8.75 14.82
CA GLN A 302 -22.26 -9.31 14.22
C GLN A 302 -23.52 -8.54 14.61
N GLU A 303 -23.62 -8.06 15.85
CA GLU A 303 -24.68 -7.16 16.29
C GLU A 303 -24.63 -5.82 15.55
N ILE A 304 -23.45 -5.20 15.42
CA ILE A 304 -23.28 -3.94 14.68
C ILE A 304 -23.62 -4.12 13.19
N ILE A 305 -23.22 -5.24 12.57
CA ILE A 305 -23.59 -5.60 11.20
C ILE A 305 -25.12 -5.70 11.06
N ASN A 306 -25.78 -6.35 12.02
CA ASN A 306 -27.24 -6.52 12.01
C ASN A 306 -27.96 -5.18 12.24
N MET A 307 -27.47 -4.34 13.16
CA MET A 307 -28.00 -2.99 13.40
C MET A 307 -27.86 -2.09 12.15
N THR A 308 -26.70 -2.14 11.50
CA THR A 308 -26.42 -1.35 10.28
C THR A 308 -27.29 -1.81 9.10
N LYS A 309 -27.54 -3.13 8.98
CA LYS A 309 -28.48 -3.68 7.99
C LYS A 309 -29.90 -3.20 8.25
N GLU A 310 -30.36 -3.20 9.50
CA GLU A 310 -31.69 -2.69 9.86
C GLU A 310 -31.86 -1.19 9.62
N GLU A 311 -30.84 -0.38 9.93
CA GLU A 311 -30.87 1.07 9.67
C GLU A 311 -30.86 1.40 8.18
N ASN A 312 -29.99 0.74 7.39
CA ASN A 312 -29.97 0.90 5.94
C ASN A 312 -31.26 0.41 5.28
N GLN A 313 -31.89 -0.64 5.80
CA GLN A 313 -33.16 -1.13 5.29
C GLN A 313 -34.32 -0.17 5.62
N LYS A 314 -34.29 0.49 6.80
CA LYS A 314 -35.24 1.56 7.17
C LYS A 314 -35.04 2.83 6.33
N GLU A 315 -33.80 3.23 6.05
CA GLU A 315 -33.48 4.33 5.13
C GLU A 315 -33.92 4.03 3.70
N LEU A 316 -33.68 2.81 3.20
CA LEU A 316 -34.10 2.38 1.87
C LEU A 316 -35.64 2.31 1.75
N GLU A 317 -36.34 1.85 2.78
CA GLU A 317 -37.81 1.89 2.91
C GLU A 317 -38.36 3.33 2.93
N LYS A 318 -37.67 4.25 3.61
CA LYS A 318 -38.01 5.68 3.65
C LYS A 318 -37.86 6.33 2.27
N TYR A 319 -36.77 6.06 1.55
CA TYR A 319 -36.56 6.52 0.16
C TYR A 319 -37.57 5.90 -0.82
N LYS A 320 -37.94 4.63 -0.64
CA LYS A 320 -39.02 3.99 -1.41
C LYS A 320 -40.37 4.66 -1.14
N LYS A 321 -40.70 5.00 0.11
CA LYS A 321 -41.91 5.75 0.45
C LYS A 321 -41.90 7.17 -0.13
N GLU A 322 -40.78 7.88 -0.09
CA GLU A 322 -40.66 9.23 -0.66
C GLU A 322 -40.77 9.21 -2.20
N SER A 323 -40.21 8.21 -2.87
CA SER A 323 -40.36 8.05 -4.32
C SER A 323 -41.78 7.65 -4.73
N ILE A 324 -42.47 6.80 -3.94
CA ILE A 324 -43.88 6.46 -4.13
C ILE A 324 -44.80 7.67 -3.91
N ILE A 325 -44.57 8.48 -2.87
CA ILE A 325 -45.32 9.72 -2.62
C ILE A 325 -45.09 10.71 -3.76
N THR A 326 -43.86 10.83 -4.27
CA THR A 326 -43.51 11.70 -5.40
C THR A 326 -44.17 11.21 -6.69
N PHE A 327 -44.20 9.90 -6.92
CA PHE A 327 -44.90 9.26 -8.04
C PHE A 327 -46.43 9.47 -7.97
N LEU A 328 -47.04 9.30 -6.79
CA LEU A 328 -48.48 9.53 -6.56
C LEU A 328 -48.86 11.00 -6.73
N LYS A 329 -48.03 11.95 -6.25
CA LYS A 329 -48.20 13.40 -6.48
C LYS A 329 -48.13 13.75 -7.97
N ARG A 330 -47.27 13.07 -8.74
CA ARG A 330 -47.18 13.21 -10.21
C ARG A 330 -48.44 12.68 -10.90
N LYS A 331 -48.99 11.55 -10.45
CA LYS A 331 -50.20 10.95 -11.00
C LYS A 331 -51.48 11.76 -10.69
N LEU A 332 -51.54 12.39 -9.51
CA LEU A 332 -52.64 13.28 -9.12
C LEU A 332 -52.64 14.60 -9.91
N ARG A 333 -51.48 15.11 -10.33
CA ARG A 333 -51.39 16.30 -11.21
C ARG A 333 -51.83 16.06 -12.65
N VAL A 334 -51.83 14.82 -13.12
CA VAL A 334 -52.24 14.47 -14.50
C VAL A 334 -53.78 14.37 -14.65
N LYS A 335 -54.54 14.28 -13.55
CA LYS A 335 -56.02 14.20 -13.60
C LYS A 335 -56.77 15.55 -13.54
N VAL A 336 -56.09 16.70 -13.56
CA VAL A 336 -56.74 18.05 -13.48
C VAL A 336 -56.59 18.87 -14.78
N LYS A 337 -56.12 18.26 -15.88
CA LYS A 337 -56.15 18.90 -17.22
C LYS A 337 -56.76 17.96 -18.26
N SER A 338 -58.05 17.68 -18.11
CA SER A 338 -58.96 17.28 -19.19
C SER A 338 -60.38 17.53 -18.69
N GLY A 339 -60.87 18.73 -18.93
CA GLY A 339 -62.17 19.20 -18.46
C GLY A 339 -62.38 20.63 -18.89
N ILE A 340 -63.06 20.76 -20.03
CA ILE A 340 -63.45 21.97 -20.79
C ILE A 340 -62.41 22.44 -21.79
#